data_AF-A0A224XRW5-F1
#
_entry.id   AF-A0A224XRW5-F1
#
_cell.length_a   1.000
_cell.length_b   1.000
_cell.length_c   1.000
_cell.angle_alpha   90.00
_cell.angle_beta   90.00
_cell.angle_gamma   90.00
#
_symmetry.space_group_name_H-M   'P 1'
#
loop_
_entity.id
_entity.type
_entity.pdbx_description
1 polymer ?
#
loop_
_entity_poly.entity_id
_entity_poly.type
_entity_poly.pdbx_seq_one_letter_code
_entity_poly.pdbx_strand_id
1 'polypeptide(L)'
;MSTLTQQALILACPSSDAVPGKLTCVLLGGRDSQREWDIALMEGEEPLGVTGGNGWVAIATSLWHIRVMTVDGTQTDVISVHGKFVTMN
;
A
#
# COMPACT_ATOMS: atom_id res chain seq x y z
N MET A 1 0.93 -1.05 9.77
CA MET A 1 0.45 0.34 9.58
C MET A 1 -0.87 0.31 8.85
N SER A 2 -1.68 1.37 8.95
CA SER A 2 -3.00 1.43 8.32
C SER A 2 -3.43 2.84 7.99
N THR A 3 -4.32 2.95 7.00
CA THR A 3 -5.13 4.15 6.76
C THR A 3 -6.57 3.74 6.43
N LEU A 4 -7.51 4.65 6.61
CA LEU A 4 -8.93 4.45 6.34
C LEU A 4 -9.43 5.56 5.42
N THR A 5 -10.03 5.20 4.30
CA THR A 5 -10.71 6.12 3.40
C THR A 5 -12.21 5.83 3.41
N GLN A 6 -13.00 6.62 2.67
CA GLN A 6 -14.41 6.30 2.44
C GLN A 6 -14.61 5.05 1.57
N GLN A 7 -13.59 4.65 0.79
CA GLN A 7 -13.66 3.56 -0.19
C GLN A 7 -12.94 2.29 0.25
N ALA A 8 -11.94 2.38 1.14
CA ALA A 8 -11.09 1.25 1.47
C ALA A 8 -10.43 1.35 2.86
N LEU A 9 -10.18 0.19 3.47
CA LEU A 9 -9.24 0.01 4.57
C LEU A 9 -7.93 -0.51 4.00
N ILE A 10 -6.84 0.22 4.22
CA ILE A 10 -5.52 -0.10 3.66
C ILE A 10 -4.60 -0.48 4.82
N LEU A 11 -3.93 -1.62 4.70
CA LEU A 11 -3.08 -2.21 5.72
C LEU A 11 -1.71 -2.51 5.12
N ALA A 12 -0.64 -2.23 5.85
CA ALA A 12 0.70 -2.66 5.48
C ALA A 12 1.39 -3.37 6.64
N CYS A 13 2.05 -4.48 6.34
CA CYS A 13 2.80 -5.30 7.28
C CYS A 13 4.28 -5.33 6.88
N PRO A 14 5.21 -5.08 7.82
CA PRO A 14 6.64 -5.33 7.63
C PRO A 14 6.93 -6.78 7.25
N SER A 15 8.12 -7.00 6.69
CA SER A 15 8.59 -8.37 6.42
C SER A 15 8.88 -9.12 7.72
N SER A 16 8.95 -10.45 7.62
CA SER A 16 9.46 -11.35 8.65
C SER A 16 10.32 -12.42 8.00
N ASP A 17 11.03 -13.23 8.78
CA ASP A 17 11.89 -14.31 8.27
C ASP A 17 11.16 -15.29 7.33
N ALA A 18 9.83 -15.39 7.43
CA ALA A 18 9.01 -16.30 6.63
C ALA A 18 8.26 -15.64 5.46
N VAL A 19 8.02 -14.32 5.49
CA VAL A 19 7.18 -13.64 4.49
C VAL A 19 7.68 -12.22 4.18
N PRO A 20 7.65 -11.79 2.90
CA PRO A 20 7.99 -10.42 2.54
C PRO A 20 6.99 -9.43 3.14
N GLY A 21 7.37 -8.15 3.17
CA GLY A 21 6.44 -7.07 3.51
C GLY A 21 5.23 -7.09 2.58
N LYS A 22 4.08 -6.63 3.06
CA LYS A 22 2.82 -6.77 2.32
C LYS A 22 1.94 -5.53 2.44
N LEU A 23 1.30 -5.16 1.33
CA LEU A 23 0.19 -4.21 1.29
C LEU A 23 -1.11 -4.99 1.05
N THR A 24 -2.13 -4.72 1.86
CA THR A 24 -3.47 -5.31 1.74
C THR A 24 -4.50 -4.19 1.70
N CYS A 25 -5.44 -4.26 0.77
CA CYS A 25 -6.52 -3.31 0.63
C CYS A 25 -7.85 -4.03 0.68
N VAL A 26 -8.74 -3.56 1.54
CA VAL A 26 -10.10 -4.06 1.72
C VAL A 26 -11.07 -2.98 1.27
N LEU A 27 -11.81 -3.23 0.19
CA LEU A 27 -12.83 -2.32 -0.34
C LEU A 27 -14.04 -2.23 0.60
N LEU A 28 -14.35 -1.01 1.02
CA LEU A 28 -15.47 -0.65 1.88
C LEU A 28 -16.66 -0.27 1.01
N GLY A 29 -17.45 -1.26 0.63
CA GLY A 29 -18.59 -1.09 -0.27
C GLY A 29 -18.35 -1.69 -1.66
N GLY A 30 -19.39 -1.72 -2.49
CA GLY A 30 -19.38 -2.38 -3.80
C GLY A 30 -20.27 -3.63 -3.83
N ARG A 31 -20.71 -3.99 -5.05
CA ARG A 31 -21.54 -5.18 -5.31
C ARG A 31 -20.72 -6.40 -5.72
N ASP A 32 -19.42 -6.23 -5.91
CA ASP A 32 -18.54 -7.29 -6.38
C ASP A 32 -18.15 -8.24 -5.25
N SER A 33 -17.92 -9.50 -5.61
CA SER A 33 -17.64 -10.58 -4.66
C SER A 33 -16.22 -10.51 -4.09
N GLN A 34 -15.25 -9.99 -4.85
CA GLN A 34 -13.87 -9.82 -4.41
C GLN A 34 -13.67 -8.41 -3.86
N ARG A 35 -13.55 -8.31 -2.54
CA ARG A 35 -13.40 -7.04 -1.82
C ARG A 35 -12.04 -6.87 -1.15
N GLU A 36 -11.13 -7.80 -1.40
CA GLU A 36 -9.80 -7.79 -0.81
C GLU A 36 -8.78 -8.20 -1.86
N TRP A 37 -7.67 -7.47 -1.87
CA TRP A 37 -6.48 -7.82 -2.62
C TRP A 37 -5.24 -7.49 -1.80
N ASP A 38 -4.15 -8.19 -2.08
CA ASP A 38 -2.86 -7.95 -1.49
C ASP A 38 -1.72 -8.06 -2.52
N ILE A 39 -0.62 -7.38 -2.21
CA ILE A 39 0.62 -7.44 -2.98
C ILE A 39 1.82 -7.55 -2.03
N ALA A 40 2.72 -8.47 -2.34
CA ALA A 40 4.01 -8.58 -1.67
C ALA A 40 4.96 -7.48 -2.16
N LEU A 41 5.69 -6.89 -1.23
CA LEU A 41 6.82 -6.00 -1.52
C LEU A 41 8.02 -6.81 -2.01
N MET A 42 9.00 -6.11 -2.58
CA MET A 42 10.26 -6.74 -2.99
C MET A 42 11.03 -7.25 -1.77
N GLU A 43 11.92 -8.22 -2.00
CA GLU A 43 12.79 -8.73 -0.94
C GLU A 43 13.66 -7.61 -0.34
N GLY A 44 13.66 -7.51 0.99
CA GLY A 44 14.35 -6.43 1.72
C GLY A 44 13.67 -5.05 1.68
N GLU A 45 12.51 -4.94 1.03
CA GLU A 45 11.72 -3.71 1.00
C GLU A 45 10.72 -3.68 2.18
N GLU A 46 10.86 -2.68 3.05
CA GLU A 46 10.01 -2.49 4.21
C GLU A 46 8.99 -1.38 3.95
N PRO A 47 7.73 -1.55 4.35
CA PRO A 47 6.76 -0.48 4.31
C PRO A 47 7.08 0.55 5.38
N LEU A 48 7.06 1.83 5.01
CA LEU A 48 7.30 2.97 5.92
C LEU A 48 6.04 3.80 6.19
N GLY A 49 5.08 3.78 5.27
CA GLY A 49 3.81 4.46 5.43
C GLY A 49 2.83 4.08 4.34
N VAL A 50 1.53 4.27 4.60
CA VAL A 50 0.46 4.04 3.64
C VAL A 50 -0.50 5.21 3.63
N THR A 51 -1.05 5.51 2.46
CA THR A 51 -2.24 6.36 2.36
C THR A 51 -3.13 5.94 1.19
N GLY A 52 -4.31 6.54 1.07
CA GLY A 52 -5.19 6.38 -0.08
C GLY A 52 -6.06 7.61 -0.30
N GLY A 53 -6.45 7.81 -1.54
CA GLY A 53 -7.37 8.86 -1.97
C GLY A 53 -8.54 8.31 -2.75
N ASN A 54 -9.16 9.17 -3.57
CA ASN A 54 -10.28 8.77 -4.41
C ASN A 54 -9.80 7.87 -5.56
N GLY A 55 -10.03 6.57 -5.44
CA GLY A 55 -9.72 5.58 -6.47
C GLY A 55 -8.26 5.09 -6.50
N TRP A 56 -7.44 5.46 -5.52
CA TRP A 56 -6.03 5.05 -5.48
C TRP A 56 -5.53 4.81 -4.05
N VAL A 57 -4.47 4.03 -3.94
CA VAL A 57 -3.74 3.74 -2.70
C VAL A 57 -2.24 3.88 -2.96
N ALA A 58 -1.47 4.24 -1.94
CA ALA A 58 -0.03 4.38 -2.06
C ALA A 58 0.70 3.86 -0.82
N ILE A 59 1.91 3.36 -1.05
CA ILE A 59 2.82 2.89 0.00
C ILE A 59 4.21 3.49 -0.21
N ALA A 60 4.76 4.09 0.83
CA ALA A 60 6.16 4.50 0.89
C ALA A 60 7.01 3.35 1.47
N THR A 61 8.21 3.14 0.94
CA THR A 61 9.06 2.00 1.32
C THR A 61 10.50 2.37 1.67
N SER A 62 11.23 1.45 2.31
CA SER A 62 12.64 1.60 2.72
C SER A 62 13.61 1.80 1.56
N LEU A 63 13.18 1.49 0.33
CA LEU A 63 13.96 1.71 -0.89
C LEU A 63 13.74 3.10 -1.49
N TRP A 64 13.20 4.04 -0.72
CA TRP A 64 12.93 5.41 -1.18
C TRP A 64 11.93 5.47 -2.33
N HIS A 65 11.01 4.50 -2.39
CA HIS A 65 9.97 4.45 -3.40
C HIS A 65 8.61 4.75 -2.77
N ILE A 66 7.81 5.54 -3.49
CA ILE A 66 6.36 5.57 -3.34
C ILE A 66 5.79 4.77 -4.49
N ARG A 67 5.13 3.66 -4.18
CA ARG A 67 4.39 2.86 -5.14
C ARG A 67 2.93 3.31 -5.08
N VAL A 68 2.31 3.54 -6.24
CA VAL A 68 0.89 3.91 -6.36
C VAL A 68 0.14 2.77 -7.04
N MET A 69 -1.03 2.42 -6.50
CA MET A 69 -1.96 1.50 -7.11
C MET A 69 -3.31 2.17 -7.25
N THR A 70 -4.09 1.72 -8.23
CA THR A 70 -5.53 1.91 -8.22
C THR A 70 -6.15 1.18 -7.01
N VAL A 71 -7.32 1.63 -6.59
CA VAL A 71 -8.03 1.05 -5.43
C VAL A 71 -8.41 -0.43 -5.65
N ASP A 72 -8.48 -0.88 -6.91
CA ASP A 72 -8.74 -2.27 -7.30
C ASP A 72 -7.48 -3.15 -7.41
N GLY A 73 -6.28 -2.59 -7.18
CA GLY A 73 -5.05 -3.36 -7.02
C GLY A 73 -4.07 -3.33 -8.20
N THR A 74 -4.29 -2.49 -9.21
CA THR A 74 -3.33 -2.33 -10.33
C THR A 74 -2.23 -1.34 -9.95
N GLN A 75 -0.96 -1.76 -9.92
CA GLN A 75 0.17 -0.85 -9.73
C GLN A 75 0.33 0.05 -10.96
N THR A 76 0.23 1.37 -10.78
CA THR A 76 0.33 2.36 -11.87
C THR A 76 1.71 3.00 -11.93
N ASP A 77 2.28 3.35 -10.78
CA ASP A 77 3.49 4.17 -10.70
C ASP A 77 4.44 3.69 -9.59
N VAL A 78 5.74 3.88 -9.82
CA VAL A 78 6.80 3.75 -8.82
C VAL A 78 7.66 5.00 -8.90
N ILE A 79 7.63 5.80 -7.84
CA ILE A 79 8.24 7.14 -7.81
C ILE A 79 9.36 7.14 -6.77
N SER A 80 10.57 7.51 -7.16
CA SER A 80 11.67 7.70 -6.21
C SER A 80 11.55 9.04 -5.47
N VAL A 81 11.69 9.00 -4.15
CA VAL A 81 11.66 10.18 -3.28
C VAL A 81 13.00 10.40 -2.60
N HIS A 82 13.39 11.67 -2.43
CA HIS A 82 14.65 12.01 -1.80
C HIS A 82 14.48 12.25 -0.30
N GLY A 83 15.38 11.68 0.51
CA GLY A 83 15.45 11.95 1.95
C GLY A 83 14.48 11.14 2.80
N LYS A 84 14.72 11.14 4.12
CA LYS A 84 14.03 10.30 5.12
C LYS A 84 12.51 10.46 5.07
N PHE A 85 11.80 9.35 4.90
CA PHE A 85 10.35 9.30 5.03
C PHE A 85 9.95 9.71 6.46
N VAL A 86 8.92 10.55 6.57
CA VAL A 86 8.37 11.00 7.86
C VAL A 86 6.91 10.59 7.98
N THR A 87 6.08 11.01 7.02
CA THR A 87 4.65 10.71 7.00
C THR A 87 4.07 10.90 5.59
N MET A 88 2.90 10.33 5.35
CA MET A 88 2.07 10.54 4.14
C MET A 88 0.59 10.53 4.54
N ASN A 89 -0.23 11.27 3.79
CA ASN A 89 -1.68 11.37 3.94
C ASN A 89 -2.33 11.40 2.56
#